data_AF-A0A7J8C616-F1
#
_entry.id   AF-A0A7J8C616-F1
#
_cell.length_a   1.000
_cell.length_b   1.000
_cell.length_c   1.000
_cell.angle_alpha   90.00
_cell.angle_beta   90.00
_cell.angle_gamma   90.00
#
_symmetry.space_group_name_H-M   'P 1'
#
loop_
_entity.id
_entity.type
_entity.pdbx_description
1 polymer ?
#
loop_
_entity_poly.entity_id
_entity_poly.type
_entity_poly.pdbx_seq_one_letter_code
_entity_poly.pdbx_strand_id
1 'polypeptide(L)'
;MDQPAILQADYVFRGVEHAVRVVVSGQVLELEVEDRMTADQWRGEFDASFIEDLTHKTGNFKQFNIFCNMLESALTQSSESVTLDLLTYTDLESLRNRKMGGCPGPLASRSAQLNSKRYLILIYSVEFDRIHYPLPLPYQGKPDPVVLQGIIRSLKEELGRLRGLDGQDPRDTRDSEIWHLREQGGN
;
A
#
# COMPACT_ATOMS: atom_id res chain seq x y z
N MET A 1 9.23 -12.34 17.70
CA MET A 1 8.67 -12.44 16.34
C MET A 1 7.72 -11.27 16.19
N ASP A 2 8.24 -10.12 15.78
CA ASP A 2 7.40 -8.95 15.47
C ASP A 2 6.65 -9.26 14.18
N GLN A 3 5.32 -9.32 14.23
CA GLN A 3 4.50 -9.43 13.03
C GLN A 3 4.67 -8.14 12.23
N PRO A 4 4.81 -8.22 10.89
CA PRO A 4 4.84 -7.02 10.07
C PRO A 4 3.51 -6.28 10.22
N ALA A 5 3.57 -5.00 10.58
CA ALA A 5 2.39 -4.16 10.66
C ALA A 5 1.98 -3.81 9.23
N ILE A 6 0.84 -4.36 8.78
CA ILE A 6 0.30 -4.14 7.45
C ILE A 6 -0.92 -3.24 7.57
N LEU A 7 -0.87 -2.09 6.92
CA LEU A 7 -1.97 -1.16 6.79
C LEU A 7 -2.33 -1.01 5.31
N GLN A 8 -3.61 -1.09 4.98
CA GLN A 8 -4.10 -0.85 3.63
C GLN A 8 -5.34 0.02 3.72
N ALA A 9 -5.36 1.12 2.98
CA ALA A 9 -6.46 2.06 2.94
C ALA A 9 -6.65 2.62 1.53
N ASP A 10 -7.90 2.87 1.16
CA ASP A 10 -8.22 3.60 -0.06
C ASP A 10 -8.11 5.11 0.23
N TYR A 11 -7.35 5.83 -0.60
CA TYR A 11 -7.08 7.24 -0.44
C TYR A 11 -7.25 7.97 -1.77
N VAL A 12 -7.92 9.12 -1.74
CA VAL A 12 -8.23 9.90 -2.95
C VAL A 12 -7.17 10.99 -3.14
N PHE A 13 -6.35 10.84 -4.17
CA PHE A 13 -5.39 11.86 -4.59
C PHE A 13 -5.96 12.65 -5.77
N ARG A 14 -6.19 13.96 -5.57
CA ARG A 14 -6.66 14.89 -6.63
C ARG A 14 -7.92 14.41 -7.39
N GLY A 15 -8.82 13.71 -6.69
CA GLY A 15 -10.07 13.17 -7.26
C GLY A 15 -9.95 11.77 -7.87
N VAL A 16 -8.78 11.14 -7.82
CA VAL A 16 -8.57 9.75 -8.27
C VAL A 16 -8.34 8.86 -7.05
N GLU A 17 -9.12 7.78 -6.98
CA GLU A 17 -9.03 6.80 -5.89
C GLU A 17 -7.85 5.85 -6.11
N HIS A 18 -7.00 5.74 -5.09
CA HIS A 18 -5.85 4.86 -5.09
C HIS A 18 -5.90 3.97 -3.84
N ALA A 19 -5.51 2.71 -3.97
CA ALA A 19 -5.24 1.86 -2.83
C ALA A 19 -3.80 2.08 -2.37
N VAL A 20 -3.63 2.54 -1.13
CA VAL A 20 -2.31 2.70 -0.52
C VAL A 20 -2.11 1.58 0.49
N ARG A 21 -1.01 0.84 0.34
CA ARG A 21 -0.59 -0.22 1.24
C ARG A 21 0.76 0.13 1.83
N VAL A 22 0.85 -0.02 3.14
CA VAL A 22 2.05 0.25 3.94
C VAL A 22 2.35 -1.00 4.75
N VAL A 23 3.59 -1.46 4.67
CA VAL A 23 4.07 -2.60 5.45
C VAL A 23 5.32 -2.17 6.19
N VAL A 24 5.28 -2.27 7.52
CA VAL A 24 6.43 -1.99 8.37
C VAL A 24 6.96 -3.31 8.93
N SER A 25 8.17 -3.67 8.50
CA SER A 25 8.86 -4.90 8.88
C SER A 25 10.15 -4.53 9.62
N GLY A 26 10.07 -4.40 10.95
CA GLY A 26 11.20 -4.01 11.78
C GLY A 26 11.67 -2.57 11.48
N GLN A 27 12.77 -2.43 10.74
CA GLN A 27 13.36 -1.13 10.35
C GLN A 27 13.21 -0.83 8.86
N VAL A 28 12.33 -1.54 8.16
CA VAL A 28 12.06 -1.34 6.73
C VAL A 28 10.59 -0.97 6.54
N LEU A 29 10.35 0.11 5.79
CA LEU A 29 9.05 0.61 5.38
C LEU A 29 8.87 0.28 3.89
N GLU A 30 7.95 -0.63 3.59
CA GLU A 30 7.49 -0.87 2.24
C GLU A 30 6.21 -0.08 2.00
N LEU A 31 6.17 0.66 0.89
CA LEU A 31 5.03 1.46 0.49
C LEU A 31 4.62 1.13 -0.94
N GLU A 32 3.36 0.79 -1.10
CA GLU A 32 2.71 0.46 -2.36
C GLU A 32 1.53 1.40 -2.59
N VAL A 33 1.42 1.92 -3.80
CA VAL A 33 0.29 2.72 -4.26
C VAL A 33 -0.21 2.08 -5.54
N GLU A 34 -1.50 1.77 -5.59
CA GLU A 34 -2.16 1.21 -6.76
C GLU A 34 -3.29 2.14 -7.20
N ASP A 35 -3.33 2.46 -8.49
CA ASP A 35 -4.45 3.16 -9.10
C ASP A 35 -5.59 2.16 -9.38
N ARG A 36 -6.76 2.36 -8.76
CA ARG A 36 -7.93 1.49 -8.91
C ARG A 36 -8.50 1.48 -10.33
N MET A 37 -8.31 2.56 -11.08
CA MET A 37 -8.86 2.74 -12.43
C MET A 37 -7.96 2.12 -13.50
N THR A 38 -6.64 2.33 -13.38
CA THR A 38 -5.69 1.87 -14.41
C THR A 38 -4.97 0.57 -14.07
N ALA A 39 -5.07 0.12 -12.81
CA ALA A 39 -4.28 -0.96 -12.21
C ALA A 39 -2.77 -0.71 -12.23
N ASP A 40 -2.36 0.56 -12.33
CA ASP A 40 -0.95 0.94 -12.28
C ASP A 40 -0.44 0.86 -10.83
N GLN A 41 0.71 0.21 -10.63
CA GLN A 41 1.31 0.04 -9.31
C GLN A 41 2.64 0.79 -9.19
N TRP A 42 2.83 1.44 -8.04
CA TRP A 42 4.08 2.08 -7.64
C TRP A 42 4.51 1.53 -6.28
N ARG A 43 5.76 1.07 -6.19
CA ARG A 43 6.29 0.47 -4.96
C ARG A 43 7.65 1.05 -4.62
N GLY A 44 7.83 1.47 -3.38
CA GLY A 44 9.10 1.89 -2.80
C GLY A 44 9.39 1.14 -1.50
N GLU A 45 10.67 0.90 -1.25
CA GLU A 45 11.17 0.31 -0.01
C GLU A 45 12.16 1.29 0.61
N PHE A 46 12.02 1.55 1.91
CA PHE A 46 12.77 2.57 2.62
C PHE A 46 13.26 2.04 3.96
N ASP A 47 14.58 1.99 4.13
CA ASP A 47 15.19 1.65 5.41
C ASP A 47 15.08 2.82 6.40
N ALA A 48 15.17 2.52 7.70
CA ALA A 48 15.17 3.51 8.78
C ALA A 48 16.19 4.63 8.55
N SER A 49 17.42 4.28 8.19
CA SER A 49 18.50 5.23 7.89
C SER A 49 18.12 6.21 6.77
N PHE A 50 17.43 5.71 5.73
CA PHE A 50 17.00 6.54 4.61
C PHE A 50 15.93 7.55 5.02
N ILE A 51 14.94 7.12 5.81
CA ILE A 51 13.87 7.99 6.31
C ILE A 51 14.43 9.06 7.27
N GLU A 52 15.33 8.67 8.15
CA GLU A 52 16.00 9.59 9.07
C GLU A 52 16.83 10.63 8.33
N ASP A 53 17.61 10.21 7.32
CA ASP A 53 18.35 11.12 6.45
C ASP A 53 17.43 12.04 5.63
N LEU A 54 16.31 11.52 5.13
CA LEU A 54 15.32 12.30 4.38
C LEU A 54 14.74 13.41 5.27
N THR A 55 14.31 13.06 6.49
CA THR A 55 13.70 14.01 7.42
C THR A 55 14.73 15.04 7.91
N HIS A 56 15.97 14.61 8.15
CA HIS A 56 17.08 15.52 8.47
C HIS A 56 17.35 16.52 7.34
N LYS A 57 17.37 16.07 6.08
CA LYS A 57 17.57 16.94 4.91
C LYS A 57 16.47 17.99 4.73
N THR A 58 15.25 17.69 5.15
CA THR A 58 14.14 18.66 5.11
C THR A 58 14.18 19.69 6.26
N GLY A 59 15.14 19.59 7.18
CA GLY A 59 15.29 20.49 8.32
C GLY A 59 14.39 20.16 9.52
N ASN A 60 13.58 19.09 9.43
CA ASN A 60 12.72 18.64 10.50
C ASN A 60 12.87 17.13 10.69
N PHE A 61 13.83 16.76 11.54
CA PHE A 61 14.15 15.37 11.83
C PHE A 61 12.99 14.62 12.50
N LYS A 62 12.76 13.40 12.04
CA LYS A 62 11.81 12.45 12.63
C LYS A 62 12.45 11.07 12.66
N GLN A 63 12.35 10.41 13.81
CA GLN A 63 12.76 9.01 13.94
C GLN A 63 11.89 8.13 13.04
N PHE A 64 12.44 7.01 12.57
CA PHE A 64 11.73 6.09 11.68
C PHE A 64 10.34 5.67 12.20
N ASN A 65 10.25 5.26 13.47
CA ASN A 65 8.98 4.84 14.06
C ASN A 65 7.94 5.98 14.10
N ILE A 66 8.38 7.21 14.39
CA ILE A 66 7.48 8.37 14.41
C ILE A 66 6.99 8.66 12.99
N PHE A 67 7.87 8.57 12.00
CA PHE A 67 7.51 8.75 10.60
C PHE A 67 6.47 7.71 10.14
N CYS A 68 6.65 6.44 10.52
CA CYS A 68 5.67 5.38 10.25
C CYS A 68 4.30 5.67 10.88
N ASN A 69 4.28 6.09 12.15
CA ASN A 69 3.03 6.46 12.82
C ASN A 69 2.35 7.68 12.18
N MET A 70 3.14 8.66 11.72
CA MET A 70 2.61 9.82 10.99
C MET A 70 1.98 9.41 9.67
N LEU A 71 2.62 8.50 8.94
CA LEU A 71 2.12 7.96 7.69
C LEU A 71 0.81 7.17 7.88
N GLU A 72 0.76 6.31 8.90
CA GLU A 72 -0.46 5.59 9.30
C GLU A 72 -1.58 6.55 9.70
N SER A 73 -1.26 7.59 10.48
CA SER A 73 -2.24 8.60 10.89
C SER A 73 -2.78 9.40 9.71
N ALA A 74 -1.92 9.68 8.72
CA ALA A 74 -2.31 10.37 7.50
C ALA A 74 -3.19 9.51 6.60
N LEU A 75 -2.95 8.19 6.53
CA LEU A 75 -3.79 7.25 5.79
C LEU A 75 -5.16 7.05 6.44
N THR A 76 -5.19 6.93 7.77
CA THR A 76 -6.43 6.82 8.55
C THR A 76 -7.17 8.14 8.72
N GLN A 77 -6.58 9.25 8.27
CA GLN A 77 -7.07 10.62 8.46
C GLN A 77 -7.40 10.92 9.94
N SER A 78 -6.65 10.31 10.86
CA SER A 78 -6.87 10.43 12.30
C SER A 78 -6.20 11.67 12.92
N SER A 79 -5.41 12.40 12.13
CA SER A 79 -4.66 13.57 12.57
C SER A 79 -4.72 14.69 11.53
N GLU A 80 -5.13 15.89 11.94
CA GLU A 80 -5.21 17.07 11.05
C GLU A 80 -3.83 17.64 10.69
N SER A 81 -2.79 17.34 11.48
CA SER A 81 -1.43 17.83 11.27
C SER A 81 -0.68 17.08 10.15
N VAL A 82 -1.20 15.95 9.66
CA VAL A 82 -0.56 15.15 8.62
C VAL A 82 -1.51 14.87 7.47
N THR A 83 -1.03 15.06 6.25
CA THR A 83 -1.80 14.78 5.03
C THR A 83 -0.90 14.12 4.00
N LEU A 84 -1.50 13.35 3.09
CA LEU A 84 -0.81 12.73 1.98
C LEU A 84 -1.21 13.37 0.66
N ASP A 85 -0.22 13.57 -0.21
CA ASP A 85 -0.41 13.96 -1.61
C ASP A 85 0.43 13.05 -2.51
N LEU A 86 -0.02 12.82 -3.74
CA LEU A 86 0.68 11.99 -4.71
C LEU A 86 0.98 12.84 -5.94
N LEU A 87 2.27 13.09 -6.18
CA LEU A 87 2.73 13.94 -7.27
C LEU A 87 3.47 13.17 -8.34
N THR A 88 3.31 13.63 -9.58
CA THR A 88 4.15 13.21 -10.70
C THR A 88 5.44 14.04 -10.75
N TYR A 89 6.42 13.60 -11.53
CA TYR A 89 7.65 14.37 -11.75
C TYR A 89 7.35 15.76 -12.35
N THR A 90 6.38 15.86 -13.26
CA THR A 90 5.99 17.12 -13.89
C THR A 90 5.28 18.07 -12.91
N ASP A 91 4.49 17.52 -11.98
CA ASP A 91 3.90 18.30 -10.88
C ASP A 91 4.97 18.88 -9.94
N LEU A 92 6.00 18.08 -9.62
CA LEU A 92 7.12 18.54 -8.79
C LEU A 92 7.91 19.66 -9.48
N GLU A 93 8.20 19.53 -10.78
CA GLU A 93 8.85 20.60 -11.54
C GLU A 93 7.98 21.85 -11.59
N SER A 94 6.67 21.70 -11.74
CA SER A 94 5.72 22.82 -11.75
C SER A 94 5.65 23.53 -10.39
N LEU A 95 5.68 22.79 -9.29
CA LEU A 95 5.76 23.35 -7.93
C LEU A 95 7.09 24.06 -7.69
N ARG A 96 8.20 23.52 -8.18
CA ARG A 96 9.53 24.16 -8.12
C ARG A 96 9.53 25.46 -8.93
N ASN A 97 9.01 25.44 -10.15
CA ASN A 97 8.95 26.63 -11.02
C ASN A 97 8.02 27.72 -10.47
N ARG A 98 6.96 27.34 -9.75
CA ARG A 98 6.11 28.31 -9.02
C ARG A 98 6.81 28.87 -7.79
N LYS A 99 7.54 28.06 -7.01
CA LYS A 99 8.30 28.53 -5.84
C LYS A 99 9.52 29.40 -6.21
N MET A 100 10.11 29.21 -7.39
CA MET A 100 11.33 29.91 -7.82
C MET A 100 11.13 30.97 -8.93
N GLY A 101 9.91 31.28 -9.35
CA GLY A 101 9.65 32.36 -10.31
C GLY A 101 10.21 32.09 -11.70
N GLY A 102 9.56 31.22 -12.46
CA GLY A 102 9.47 31.30 -13.94
C GLY A 102 10.76 31.24 -14.76
N CYS A 103 11.08 30.06 -15.29
CA CYS A 103 11.68 29.93 -16.63
C CYS A 103 11.47 28.50 -17.16
N PRO A 104 10.80 28.28 -18.31
CA PRO A 104 10.63 26.96 -18.88
C PRO A 104 11.87 26.60 -19.73
N GLY A 105 12.76 25.77 -19.19
CA GLY A 105 13.88 25.20 -19.94
C GLY A 105 13.42 24.02 -20.82
N PRO A 106 13.89 23.89 -22.07
CA PRO A 106 13.45 22.85 -22.99
C PRO A 106 14.24 21.55 -22.77
N LEU A 107 13.72 20.63 -21.96
CA LEU A 107 14.28 19.28 -21.78
C LEU A 107 13.20 18.20 -21.84
N ALA A 108 12.35 18.24 -22.87
CA ALA A 108 11.20 17.35 -23.02
C ALA A 108 11.52 15.91 -23.51
N SER A 109 12.78 15.52 -23.70
CA SER A 109 13.14 14.26 -24.40
C SER A 109 13.57 13.09 -23.49
N ARG A 110 13.76 13.28 -22.18
CA ARG A 110 14.06 12.18 -21.21
C ARG A 110 12.88 11.84 -20.29
N SER A 111 11.73 12.42 -20.57
CA SER A 111 10.58 12.51 -19.66
C SER A 111 9.80 11.20 -19.51
N ALA A 112 9.69 10.34 -20.53
CA ALA A 112 8.81 9.17 -20.48
C ALA A 112 9.12 8.16 -19.35
N GLN A 113 10.41 7.92 -19.06
CA GLN A 113 10.86 7.02 -17.97
C GLN A 113 10.82 7.67 -16.58
N LEU A 114 10.83 9.01 -16.50
CA LEU A 114 10.73 9.76 -15.25
C LEU A 114 9.28 10.12 -14.91
N ASN A 115 8.40 10.17 -15.91
CA ASN A 115 6.98 10.52 -15.75
C ASN A 115 6.14 9.35 -15.23
N SER A 116 6.66 8.12 -15.31
CA SER A 116 6.05 6.97 -14.68
C SER A 116 6.29 6.95 -13.17
N LYS A 117 7.36 7.57 -12.66
CA LYS A 117 7.61 7.65 -11.22
C LYS A 117 6.58 8.55 -10.53
N ARG A 118 6.15 8.13 -9.35
CA ARG A 118 5.30 8.91 -8.45
C ARG A 118 6.07 9.27 -7.20
N TYR A 119 5.68 10.36 -6.57
CA TYR A 119 6.24 10.80 -5.30
C TYR A 119 5.08 10.92 -4.33
N LEU A 120 5.03 10.02 -3.33
CA LEU A 120 4.12 10.19 -2.21
C LEU A 120 4.73 11.24 -1.28
N ILE A 121 3.98 12.28 -0.96
CA ILE A 121 4.46 13.37 -0.12
C ILE A 121 3.69 13.32 1.18
N LEU A 122 4.42 13.01 2.26
CA LEU A 122 3.90 13.23 3.60
C LEU A 122 4.06 14.71 3.93
N ILE A 123 2.93 15.40 4.11
CA ILE A 123 2.88 16.81 4.44
C ILE A 123 2.59 16.92 5.93
N TYR A 124 3.58 17.38 6.68
CA TYR A 124 3.43 17.70 8.09
C TYR A 124 3.18 19.20 8.24
N SER A 125 1.97 19.57 8.66
CA SER A 125 1.53 20.95 8.86
C SER A 125 1.25 21.18 10.34
N VAL A 126 2.08 22.00 10.96
CA VAL A 126 1.88 22.54 12.31
C VAL A 126 1.69 24.05 12.25
N GLU A 127 1.44 24.69 13.39
CA GLU A 127 1.00 26.10 13.48
C GLU A 127 1.86 27.09 12.67
N PHE A 128 3.17 26.84 12.54
CA PHE A 128 4.09 27.76 11.87
C PHE A 128 4.96 27.10 10.77
N ASP A 129 4.87 25.77 10.61
CA ASP A 129 5.71 25.02 9.68
C ASP A 129 4.89 24.06 8.82
N ARG A 130 5.22 24.03 7.52
CA ARG A 130 4.70 23.05 6.58
C ARG A 130 5.85 22.34 5.90
N ILE A 131 6.16 21.13 6.36
CA ILE A 131 7.26 20.31 5.86
C ILE A 131 6.71 19.26 4.90
N HIS A 132 7.43 19.05 3.80
CA HIS A 132 7.11 18.06 2.78
C HIS A 132 8.20 16.99 2.77
N TYR A 133 7.83 15.74 3.06
CA TYR A 133 8.73 14.59 2.97
C TYR A 133 8.40 13.79 1.70
N PRO A 134 9.16 13.97 0.60
CA PRO A 134 8.90 13.27 -0.65
C PRO A 134 9.48 11.86 -0.63
N LEU A 135 8.62 10.85 -0.77
CA LEU A 135 8.96 9.45 -0.90
C LEU A 135 8.90 9.04 -2.39
N PRO A 136 10.04 8.73 -3.04
CA PRO A 136 10.07 8.34 -4.44
C PRO A 136 9.56 6.90 -4.61
N LEU A 137 8.52 6.72 -5.43
CA LEU A 137 7.94 5.42 -5.75
C LEU A 137 8.21 5.06 -7.22
N PRO A 138 9.12 4.11 -7.46
CA PRO A 138 9.29 3.47 -8.76
C PRO A 138 7.99 2.87 -9.28
N TYR A 139 7.74 3.04 -10.58
CA TYR A 139 6.64 2.39 -11.26
C TYR A 139 6.96 0.92 -11.50
N GLN A 140 6.11 0.04 -10.99
CA GLN A 140 6.22 -1.41 -11.16
C GLN A 140 5.47 -1.92 -12.38
N GLY A 141 4.62 -1.10 -13.01
CA GLY A 141 3.77 -1.54 -14.11
C GLY A 141 2.37 -1.91 -13.65
N LYS A 142 1.66 -2.60 -14.54
CA LYS A 142 0.42 -3.29 -14.20
C LYS A 142 0.74 -4.72 -13.79
N PRO A 143 0.10 -5.27 -12.75
CA PRO A 143 0.26 -6.68 -12.43
C PRO A 143 -0.19 -7.53 -13.64
N ASP A 144 0.66 -8.46 -14.08
CA ASP A 144 0.38 -9.30 -15.25
C ASP A 144 -0.91 -10.12 -15.00
N PRO A 145 -1.91 -10.06 -15.90
CA PRO A 145 -3.16 -10.80 -15.73
C PRO A 145 -2.95 -12.31 -15.57
N VAL A 146 -1.87 -12.88 -16.13
CA VAL A 146 -1.54 -14.30 -15.99
C VAL A 146 -1.10 -14.62 -14.55
N VAL A 147 -0.32 -13.73 -13.94
CA VAL A 147 0.13 -13.88 -12.54
C VAL A 147 -1.07 -13.74 -11.60
N LEU A 148 -1.94 -12.76 -11.83
CA LEU A 148 -3.18 -12.59 -11.05
C LEU A 148 -4.09 -13.81 -11.15
N GLN A 149 -4.30 -14.36 -12.36
CA GLN A 149 -5.08 -15.59 -12.54
C GLN A 149 -4.44 -16.79 -11.83
N GLY A 150 -3.11 -16.89 -11.85
CA GLY A 150 -2.38 -17.91 -11.11
C GLY A 150 -2.59 -17.82 -9.60
N ILE A 151 -2.47 -16.61 -9.03
CA ILE A 151 -2.71 -16.33 -7.62
C ILE A 151 -4.18 -16.62 -7.27
N ILE A 152 -5.14 -16.16 -8.07
CA ILE A 152 -6.57 -16.42 -7.85
C ILE A 152 -6.85 -17.93 -7.85
N ARG A 153 -6.26 -18.70 -8.77
CA ARG A 153 -6.41 -20.16 -8.81
C ARG A 153 -5.85 -20.80 -7.54
N SER A 154 -4.63 -20.43 -7.14
CA SER A 154 -3.98 -20.96 -5.94
C SER A 154 -4.75 -20.59 -4.66
N LEU A 155 -5.20 -19.34 -4.52
CA LEU A 155 -6.03 -18.91 -3.38
C LEU A 155 -7.37 -19.62 -3.36
N LYS A 156 -8.00 -19.85 -4.52
CA LYS A 156 -9.24 -20.64 -4.62
C LYS A 156 -9.02 -22.10 -4.22
N GLU A 157 -7.90 -22.69 -4.59
CA GLU A 157 -7.53 -24.04 -4.17
C GLU A 157 -7.27 -24.11 -2.65
N GLU A 158 -6.54 -23.16 -2.08
CA GLU A 158 -6.27 -23.11 -0.63
C GLU A 158 -7.57 -22.88 0.17
N LEU A 159 -8.45 -21.99 -0.31
CA LEU A 159 -9.79 -21.79 0.28
C LEU A 159 -10.67 -23.03 0.14
N GLY A 160 -10.58 -23.75 -0.98
CA GLY A 160 -11.24 -25.04 -1.17
C GLY A 160 -10.76 -26.08 -0.17
N ARG A 161 -9.44 -26.14 0.08
CA ARG A 161 -8.82 -27.05 1.06
C ARG A 161 -9.25 -26.73 2.49
N LEU A 162 -9.31 -25.44 2.84
CA LEU A 162 -9.75 -25.00 4.18
C LEU A 162 -11.26 -25.17 4.39
N ARG A 163 -12.10 -24.89 3.38
CA ARG A 163 -13.55 -25.15 3.45
C ARG A 163 -13.90 -26.64 3.44
N GLY A 164 -13.08 -27.48 2.81
CA GLY A 164 -13.24 -28.93 2.85
C GLY A 164 -12.99 -29.55 4.24
N LEU A 165 -12.28 -28.84 5.13
CA LEU A 165 -12.06 -29.25 6.52
C LEU A 165 -13.19 -28.83 7.47
N ASP A 166 -13.95 -27.78 7.12
CA ASP A 166 -15.10 -27.29 7.90
C ASP A 166 -16.44 -27.91 7.44
N GLY A 167 -16.40 -28.74 6.39
CA GLY A 167 -17.54 -29.39 5.76
C GLY A 167 -17.85 -30.80 6.27
N GLN A 168 -17.33 -31.21 7.42
CA GLN A 168 -17.86 -32.39 8.11
C GLN A 168 -19.08 -31.96 8.92
N ASP A 169 -20.20 -31.75 8.23
CA ASP A 169 -21.50 -31.58 8.88
C ASP A 169 -21.74 -32.83 9.76
N PRO A 170 -21.87 -32.71 11.10
CA PRO A 170 -22.10 -33.86 11.97
C PRO A 170 -23.44 -34.57 11.70
N ARG A 171 -24.24 -34.07 10.74
CA ARG A 171 -25.43 -34.75 10.23
C ARG A 171 -25.10 -35.99 9.38
N ASP A 172 -24.07 -35.95 8.54
CA ASP A 172 -23.73 -37.10 7.68
C ASP A 172 -23.17 -38.30 8.47
N THR A 173 -22.51 -38.03 9.61
CA THR A 173 -22.02 -39.08 10.51
C THR A 173 -23.17 -39.76 11.25
N ARG A 174 -24.19 -38.99 11.68
CA ARG A 174 -25.36 -39.55 12.37
C ARG A 174 -26.25 -40.38 11.44
N ASP A 175 -26.42 -39.96 10.20
CA ASP A 175 -27.23 -40.71 9.23
C ASP A 175 -26.56 -42.05 8.85
N SER A 176 -25.23 -42.08 8.81
CA SER A 176 -24.46 -43.32 8.57
C SER A 176 -24.54 -44.30 9.76
N GLU A 177 -24.53 -43.79 11.00
CA GLU A 177 -24.66 -44.62 12.21
C GLU A 177 -26.08 -45.18 12.41
N ILE A 178 -27.12 -44.41 12.04
CA ILE A 178 -28.53 -44.85 12.13
C ILE A 178 -28.84 -46.00 11.15
N TRP A 179 -28.24 -45.99 9.95
CA TRP A 179 -28.37 -47.09 9.00
C TRP A 179 -27.80 -48.41 9.54
N HIS A 180 -26.60 -48.37 10.13
CA HIS A 180 -25.97 -49.58 10.67
C HIS A 180 -26.67 -50.18 11.89
N LEU A 181 -27.35 -49.36 12.71
CA LEU A 181 -28.14 -49.84 13.85
C LEU A 181 -29.48 -50.46 13.44
N ARG A 182 -30.07 -50.01 12.34
CA ARG A 182 -31.34 -50.55 11.82
C ARG A 182 -31.15 -51.93 11.18
N GLU A 183 -29.97 -52.20 10.63
CA GLU A 183 -29.64 -53.49 10.00
C GLU A 183 -29.37 -54.61 11.03
N GLN A 184 -28.95 -54.27 12.25
CA GLN A 184 -28.62 -55.23 13.31
C GLN A 184 -29.76 -55.50 14.31
N GLY A 185 -30.85 -54.73 14.28
CA GLY A 185 -32.00 -54.87 15.19
C GLY A 185 -33.18 -55.69 14.65
N GLY A 186 -33.05 -56.29 13.47
CA GLY A 186 -34.10 -57.07 12.81
C GLY A 186 -33.81 -58.57 12.80
N ASN A 187 -33.78 -59.21 13.96
CA ASN A 187 -33.92 -60.66 14.10
C ASN A 187 -34.72 -61.00 15.36
#